data_AF-B6SGA8-F1
#
_entry.id   AF-B6SGA8-F1
#
_cell.length_a   1.000
_cell.length_b   1.000
_cell.length_c   1.000
_cell.angle_alpha   90.00
_cell.angle_beta   90.00
_cell.angle_gamma   90.00
#
_symmetry.space_group_name_H-M   'P 1'
#
loop_
_entity.id
_entity.type
_entity.pdbx_description
1 polymer ?
#
loop_
_entity_poly.entity_id
_entity_poly.type
_entity_poly.pdbx_seq_one_letter_code
_entity_poly.pdbx_strand_id
1 'polypeptide(L)'
;GSGKTTLARTIYSTYHHSFHGQCYLEEVRSKKKNMVSLQEQLLRDILKWPDIKISSVAEGTKEIEKRLGSMKVLIVVDDIDDADQLDELAIEHDSFGPGSRIILIARDEQVLNIQKVQKKYKAQTMTDEEALELLSWHAFGNHCPDKEYIELARGVVDYCGGLPLAL
;
A
#
# COMPACT_ATOMS: atom_id res chain seq x y z
N GLY A 1 -1.51 -7.68 10.72
CA GLY A 1 -1.50 -8.36 9.41
C GLY A 1 -2.91 -8.66 8.93
N SER A 2 -3.73 -7.63 8.71
CA SER A 2 -5.11 -7.76 8.21
C SER A 2 -5.21 -7.75 6.67
N GLY A 3 -4.09 -7.89 5.95
CA GLY A 3 -4.08 -7.93 4.48
C GLY A 3 -4.10 -6.58 3.74
N LYS A 4 -3.85 -5.43 4.39
CA LYS A 4 -3.85 -4.11 3.70
C LYS A 4 -2.88 -4.02 2.52
N THR A 5 -1.61 -4.41 2.72
CA THR A 5 -0.58 -4.44 1.67
C THR A 5 -0.99 -5.37 0.53
N THR A 6 -1.53 -6.55 0.85
CA THR A 6 -2.02 -7.52 -0.14
C THR A 6 -3.14 -6.94 -0.97
N LEU A 7 -4.15 -6.32 -0.34
CA LEU A 7 -5.26 -5.68 -1.03
C LEU A 7 -4.77 -4.57 -1.98
N ALA A 8 -3.85 -3.72 -1.52
CA ALA A 8 -3.31 -2.66 -2.35
C ALA A 8 -2.46 -3.19 -3.52
N ARG A 9 -1.68 -4.27 -3.33
CA ARG A 9 -0.97 -4.94 -4.43
C ARG A 9 -1.93 -5.50 -5.46
N THR A 10 -3.05 -6.10 -5.03
CA THR A 10 -4.10 -6.57 -5.94
C THR A 10 -4.67 -5.41 -6.75
N ILE A 11 -5.09 -4.32 -6.10
CA ILE A 11 -5.59 -3.12 -6.79
C ILE A 11 -4.55 -2.58 -7.77
N TYR A 12 -3.29 -2.47 -7.34
CA TYR A 12 -2.20 -2.00 -8.18
C TYR A 12 -2.03 -2.87 -9.43
N SER A 13 -1.88 -4.18 -9.25
CA SER A 13 -1.73 -5.15 -10.34
C SER A 13 -2.92 -5.09 -11.31
N THR A 14 -4.14 -5.05 -10.79
CA THR A 14 -5.36 -5.01 -11.61
C THR A 14 -5.49 -3.72 -12.41
N TYR A 15 -5.19 -2.55 -11.82
CA TYR A 15 -5.58 -1.26 -12.43
C TYR A 15 -4.42 -0.40 -12.97
N HIS A 16 -3.15 -0.75 -12.73
CA HIS A 16 -2.01 0.10 -13.12
C HIS A 16 -1.99 0.49 -14.60
N HIS A 17 -2.45 -0.40 -15.49
CA HIS A 17 -2.48 -0.18 -16.93
C HIS A 17 -3.43 0.95 -17.39
N SER A 18 -4.34 1.40 -16.51
CA SER A 18 -5.29 2.49 -16.79
C SER A 18 -4.72 3.91 -16.55
N PHE A 19 -3.43 4.01 -16.19
CA PHE A 19 -2.74 5.25 -15.82
C PHE A 19 -1.51 5.47 -16.70
N HIS A 20 -1.08 6.72 -16.86
CA HIS A 20 0.10 7.05 -17.66
C HIS A 20 1.41 6.74 -16.92
N GLY A 21 1.36 6.73 -15.59
CA GLY A 21 2.47 6.34 -14.73
C GLY A 21 1.97 5.70 -13.45
N GLN A 22 2.83 4.90 -12.85
CA GLN A 22 2.53 4.20 -11.60
C GLN A 22 3.77 4.18 -10.70
N CYS A 23 3.55 4.01 -9.41
CA CYS A 23 4.62 3.71 -8.45
C CYS A 23 4.03 3.01 -7.23
N TYR A 24 4.78 2.06 -6.68
CA TYR A 24 4.49 1.45 -5.38
C TYR A 24 5.67 1.72 -4.45
N LEU A 25 5.46 2.60 -3.47
CA LEU A 25 6.43 2.91 -2.44
C LEU A 25 6.21 2.00 -1.23
N GLU A 26 7.05 0.97 -1.11
CA GLU A 26 7.01 0.02 0.01
C GLU A 26 7.81 0.52 1.22
N GLU A 27 7.28 0.21 2.41
CA GLU A 27 7.94 0.40 3.71
C GLU A 27 8.37 1.86 3.98
N VAL A 28 7.48 2.82 3.75
CA VAL A 28 7.82 4.25 3.86
C VAL A 28 8.26 4.63 5.28
N ARG A 29 7.61 4.07 6.31
CA ARG A 29 8.03 4.20 7.72
C ARG A 29 9.51 3.87 7.95
N SER A 30 10.02 2.78 7.38
CA SER A 30 11.41 2.36 7.63
C SER A 30 12.43 3.27 6.91
N LYS A 31 11.97 4.00 5.88
CA LYS A 31 12.77 4.84 5.00
C LYS A 31 12.70 6.33 5.30
N LYS A 32 12.16 6.75 6.46
CA LYS A 32 12.06 8.16 6.87
C LYS A 32 13.40 8.94 6.81
N LYS A 33 14.54 8.26 6.97
CA LYS A 33 15.88 8.88 6.84
C LYS A 33 16.39 9.02 5.40
N ASN A 34 15.72 8.37 4.44
CA ASN A 34 16.14 8.23 3.05
C ASN A 34 15.07 8.73 2.08
N MET A 35 14.37 9.81 2.42
CA MET A 35 13.24 10.34 1.65
C MET A 35 13.63 10.76 0.22
N VAL A 36 14.86 11.24 0.01
CA VAL A 36 15.43 11.47 -1.33
C VAL A 36 15.36 10.21 -2.20
N SER A 37 15.67 9.03 -1.65
CA SER A 37 15.60 7.77 -2.40
C SER A 37 14.17 7.42 -2.79
N LEU A 38 13.18 7.74 -1.95
CA LEU A 38 11.77 7.52 -2.27
C LEU A 38 11.28 8.49 -3.35
N GLN A 39 11.69 9.76 -3.30
CA GLN A 39 11.38 10.73 -4.36
C GLN A 39 12.02 10.34 -5.70
N GLU A 40 13.27 9.88 -5.68
CA GLU A 40 13.93 9.34 -6.88
C GLU A 40 13.17 8.14 -7.42
N GLN A 41 12.80 7.17 -6.58
CA GLN A 41 12.00 6.02 -7.00
C GLN A 41 10.67 6.47 -7.63
N LEU A 42 9.95 7.37 -6.96
CA LEU A 42 8.64 7.88 -7.38
C LEU A 42 8.72 8.51 -8.78
N LEU A 43 9.72 9.35 -9.01
CA LEU A 43 10.00 9.94 -10.32
C LEU A 43 10.43 8.88 -11.36
N ARG A 44 11.34 7.95 -11.01
CA ARG A 44 11.86 6.94 -11.94
C ARG A 44 10.75 6.00 -12.41
N ASP A 45 9.89 5.55 -11.50
CA ASP A 45 8.83 4.59 -11.78
C ASP A 45 7.72 5.19 -12.66
N ILE A 46 7.39 6.47 -12.43
CA ILE A 46 6.36 7.19 -13.17
C ILE A 46 6.86 7.70 -14.53
N LEU A 47 8.04 8.30 -14.58
CA LEU A 47 8.62 8.84 -15.83
C LEU A 47 9.28 7.78 -16.71
N LYS A 48 9.53 6.58 -16.15
CA LYS A 48 10.28 5.50 -16.82
C LYS A 48 11.69 5.93 -17.25
N TRP A 49 12.31 6.80 -16.46
CA TRP A 49 13.67 7.29 -16.67
C TRP A 49 14.57 6.79 -15.54
N PRO A 50 15.61 5.99 -15.83
CA PRO A 50 16.45 5.40 -14.80
C PRO A 50 17.42 6.40 -14.15
N ASP A 51 17.85 7.43 -14.89
CA ASP A 51 18.94 8.35 -14.50
C ASP A 51 18.48 9.59 -13.74
N ILE A 52 17.49 9.44 -12.85
CA ILE A 52 17.03 10.54 -11.99
C ILE A 52 17.91 10.60 -10.75
N LYS A 53 18.54 11.75 -10.50
CA LYS A 53 19.28 12.04 -9.28
C LYS A 53 18.77 13.32 -8.66
N ILE A 54 18.53 13.29 -7.36
CA ILE A 54 18.09 14.43 -6.55
C ILE A 54 19.12 14.65 -5.45
N SER A 55 19.47 15.91 -5.17
CA SER A 55 20.47 16.27 -4.15
C SER A 55 19.86 16.54 -2.77
N SER A 56 18.55 16.82 -2.68
CA SER A 56 17.86 17.11 -1.43
C SER A 56 16.36 16.88 -1.52
N VAL A 57 15.70 16.70 -0.38
CA VAL A 57 14.23 16.53 -0.32
C VAL A 57 13.52 17.71 -0.99
N ALA A 58 13.94 18.94 -0.71
CA ALA A 58 13.33 20.13 -1.30
C ALA A 58 13.47 20.21 -2.84
N GLU A 59 14.57 19.71 -3.40
CA GLU A 59 14.71 19.58 -4.85
C GLU A 59 13.76 18.51 -5.38
N GLY A 60 13.69 17.35 -4.73
CA GLY A 60 12.82 16.26 -5.16
C GLY A 60 11.34 16.64 -5.15
N THR A 61 10.87 17.35 -4.12
CA THR A 61 9.51 17.88 -4.03
C THR A 61 9.19 18.75 -5.25
N LYS A 62 10.06 19.71 -5.59
CA LYS A 62 9.89 20.58 -6.75
C LYS A 62 9.88 19.81 -8.07
N GLU A 63 10.74 18.80 -8.20
CA GLU A 63 10.81 17.98 -9.41
C GLU A 63 9.56 17.10 -9.56
N ILE A 64 9.00 16.58 -8.46
CA ILE A 64 7.73 15.85 -8.44
C ILE A 64 6.59 16.75 -8.90
N GLU A 65 6.41 17.91 -8.27
CA GLU A 65 5.36 18.88 -8.62
C GLU A 65 5.46 19.28 -10.09
N LYS A 66 6.67 19.67 -10.53
CA LYS A 66 6.92 20.17 -11.89
C LYS A 66 6.68 19.12 -12.97
N ARG A 67 7.13 17.87 -12.74
CA ARG A 67 7.12 16.83 -13.79
C ARG A 67 5.87 15.96 -13.73
N LEU A 68 5.33 15.71 -12.54
CA LEU A 68 4.22 14.79 -12.34
C LEU A 68 2.88 15.50 -12.14
N GLY A 69 2.87 16.81 -11.86
CA GLY A 69 1.69 17.57 -11.48
C GLY A 69 0.51 17.53 -12.46
N SER A 70 0.77 17.32 -13.76
CA SER A 70 -0.27 17.18 -14.79
C SER A 70 -0.49 15.74 -15.26
N MET A 71 0.19 14.76 -14.66
CA MET A 71 0.12 13.37 -15.09
C MET A 71 -1.00 12.61 -14.38
N LYS A 72 -1.72 11.77 -15.12
CA LYS A 72 -2.68 10.81 -14.56
C LYS A 72 -1.91 9.60 -14.02
N VAL A 73 -1.72 9.51 -12.72
CA VAL A 73 -0.87 8.49 -12.07
C VAL A 73 -1.63 7.61 -11.07
N LEU A 74 -1.13 6.38 -10.88
CA LEU A 74 -1.51 5.49 -9.78
C LEU A 74 -0.34 5.34 -8.80
N ILE A 75 -0.49 5.87 -7.60
CA ILE A 75 0.55 5.79 -6.56
C ILE A 75 0.01 4.99 -5.38
N VAL A 76 0.78 4.02 -4.91
CA VAL A 76 0.56 3.35 -3.62
C VAL A 76 1.68 3.73 -2.68
N VAL A 77 1.33 4.20 -1.49
CA VAL A 77 2.26 4.56 -0.43
C VAL A 77 1.97 3.65 0.77
N ASP A 78 2.84 2.66 1.00
CA ASP A 78 2.64 1.64 2.02
C ASP A 78 3.40 1.92 3.32
N ASP A 79 2.76 1.54 4.43
CA ASP A 79 3.21 1.66 5.81
C ASP A 79 3.60 3.08 6.23
N ILE A 80 2.69 4.05 6.04
CA ILE A 80 2.84 5.43 6.51
C ILE A 80 2.58 5.49 8.03
N ASP A 81 3.36 6.31 8.73
CA ASP A 81 3.17 6.61 10.15
C ASP A 81 3.33 8.08 10.53
N ASP A 82 3.65 8.94 9.57
CA ASP A 82 3.79 10.38 9.77
C ASP A 82 3.27 11.15 8.55
N ALA A 83 2.58 12.27 8.79
CA ALA A 83 2.09 13.12 7.72
C ALA A 83 3.24 13.80 6.95
N ASP A 84 4.36 14.08 7.62
CA ASP A 84 5.55 14.68 7.00
C ASP A 84 6.07 13.84 5.84
N GLN A 85 5.89 12.50 5.87
CA GLN A 85 6.29 11.61 4.79
C GLN A 85 5.57 11.92 3.48
N LEU A 86 4.32 12.38 3.54
CA LEU A 86 3.52 12.73 2.38
C LEU A 86 3.89 14.10 1.83
N ASP A 87 4.12 15.07 2.73
CA ASP A 87 4.57 16.42 2.37
C ASP A 87 5.92 16.36 1.67
N GLU A 88 6.86 15.57 2.20
CA GLU A 88 8.16 15.34 1.58
C GLU A 88 8.05 14.62 0.21
N LEU A 89 7.04 13.79 -0.01
CA LEU A 89 6.77 13.17 -1.31
C LEU A 89 5.95 14.06 -2.27
N ALA A 90 5.61 15.29 -1.86
CA ALA A 90 4.70 16.19 -2.57
C ALA A 90 3.33 15.55 -2.86
N ILE A 91 2.85 14.67 -1.97
CA ILE A 91 1.59 13.95 -2.11
C ILE A 91 0.50 14.65 -1.30
N GLU A 92 -0.33 15.40 -2.02
CA GLU A 92 -1.52 16.08 -1.52
C GLU A 92 -2.73 15.77 -2.43
N HIS A 93 -3.90 16.28 -2.05
CA HIS A 93 -5.17 15.99 -2.71
C HIS A 93 -5.18 16.35 -4.21
N ASP A 94 -4.53 17.44 -4.62
CA ASP A 94 -4.49 17.95 -5.99
C ASP A 94 -3.07 17.93 -6.60
N SER A 95 -2.14 17.14 -6.05
CA SER A 95 -0.75 17.11 -6.50
C SER A 95 -0.50 16.55 -7.89
N PHE A 96 -1.49 15.90 -8.51
CA PHE A 96 -1.33 15.19 -9.78
C PHE A 96 -2.50 15.45 -10.73
N GLY A 97 -2.31 15.08 -12.00
CA GLY A 97 -3.27 15.37 -13.05
C GLY A 97 -4.64 14.71 -12.85
N PRO A 98 -5.69 15.24 -13.49
CA PRO A 98 -7.05 14.71 -13.38
C PRO A 98 -7.13 13.20 -13.65
N GLY A 99 -7.90 12.50 -12.81
CA GLY A 99 -8.08 11.05 -12.91
C GLY A 99 -7.01 10.22 -12.20
N SER A 100 -6.03 10.86 -11.55
CA SER A 100 -5.06 10.18 -10.68
C SER A 100 -5.72 9.49 -9.49
N ARG A 101 -5.04 8.46 -8.97
CA ARG A 101 -5.44 7.72 -7.78
C ARG A 101 -4.24 7.50 -6.89
N ILE A 102 -4.37 7.87 -5.63
CA ILE A 102 -3.34 7.70 -4.60
C ILE A 102 -3.94 6.82 -3.51
N ILE A 103 -3.27 5.73 -3.18
CA ILE A 103 -3.68 4.78 -2.16
C ILE A 103 -2.68 4.87 -1.02
N LEU A 104 -3.17 5.35 0.12
CA LEU A 104 -2.38 5.50 1.34
C LEU A 104 -2.70 4.33 2.27
N ILE A 105 -1.67 3.64 2.76
CA ILE A 105 -1.83 2.55 3.72
C ILE A 105 -1.15 2.95 5.01
N ALA A 106 -1.97 3.08 6.06
CA ALA A 106 -1.50 3.39 7.40
C ALA A 106 -2.04 2.36 8.39
N ARG A 107 -1.34 2.20 9.52
CA ARG A 107 -1.83 1.41 10.65
C ARG A 107 -2.70 2.26 11.58
N ASP A 108 -2.33 3.53 11.72
CA ASP A 108 -3.05 4.50 12.53
C ASP A 108 -3.87 5.42 11.60
N GLU A 109 -5.17 5.50 11.86
CA GLU A 109 -6.07 6.36 11.12
C GLU A 109 -5.79 7.85 11.36
N GLN A 110 -5.17 8.21 12.49
CA GLN A 110 -4.86 9.61 12.81
C GLN A 110 -3.91 10.25 11.80
N VAL A 111 -2.97 9.47 11.25
CA VAL A 111 -2.05 9.92 10.20
C VAL A 111 -2.82 10.35 8.93
N LEU A 112 -3.95 9.69 8.66
CA LEU A 112 -4.82 10.00 7.52
C LEU A 112 -5.77 11.19 7.79
N ASN A 113 -5.97 11.59 9.06
CA ASN A 113 -6.80 12.75 9.41
C ASN A 113 -6.12 14.08 9.14
N ILE A 114 -4.79 14.09 9.16
CA ILE A 114 -3.97 15.29 8.92
C ILE A 114 -4.06 15.69 7.44
N GLN A 115 -4.32 14.72 6.55
CA GLN A 115 -4.43 14.92 5.12
C GLN A 115 -5.90 14.97 4.66
N LYS A 116 -6.18 15.69 3.57
CA LYS A 116 -7.52 15.76 2.94
C LYS A 116 -7.84 14.48 2.15
N VAL A 117 -7.91 13.34 2.84
CA VAL A 117 -8.24 12.05 2.23
C VAL A 117 -9.72 12.01 1.88
N GLN A 118 -10.05 11.69 0.62
CA GLN A 118 -11.43 11.67 0.13
C GLN A 118 -12.25 10.50 0.66
N LYS A 119 -11.62 9.34 0.82
CA LYS A 119 -12.27 8.09 1.22
C LYS A 119 -11.34 7.28 2.11
N LYS A 120 -11.90 6.68 3.16
CA LYS A 120 -11.21 5.77 4.05
C LYS A 120 -11.83 4.40 4.00
N TYR A 121 -10.98 3.39 4.12
CA TYR A 121 -11.39 2.00 4.21
C TYR A 121 -10.64 1.33 5.36
N LYS A 122 -11.40 0.82 6.33
CA LYS A 122 -10.86 0.01 7.42
C LYS A 122 -10.89 -1.45 6.97
N ALA A 123 -9.71 -2.04 6.76
CA ALA A 123 -9.57 -3.45 6.46
C ALA A 123 -10.22 -4.29 7.56
N GLN A 124 -11.16 -5.14 7.15
CA GLN A 124 -11.85 -6.07 8.03
C GLN A 124 -10.98 -7.31 8.25
N THR A 125 -11.22 -8.01 9.35
CA THR A 125 -10.72 -9.38 9.55
C THR A 125 -11.51 -10.35 8.68
N MET A 126 -10.92 -11.51 8.40
CA MET A 126 -11.60 -12.58 7.67
C MET A 126 -12.74 -13.17 8.51
N THR A 127 -13.76 -13.71 7.84
CA THR A 127 -14.71 -14.60 8.51
C THR A 127 -14.03 -15.92 8.88
N ASP A 128 -14.66 -16.70 9.77
CA ASP A 128 -14.13 -18.01 10.15
C ASP A 128 -14.01 -18.95 8.95
N GLU A 129 -14.94 -18.86 7.99
CA GLU A 129 -14.88 -19.64 6.75
C GLU A 129 -13.68 -19.23 5.88
N GLU A 130 -13.48 -17.93 5.65
CA GLU A 130 -12.34 -17.40 4.88
C GLU A 130 -11.00 -17.74 5.55
N ALA A 131 -10.95 -17.64 6.88
CA ALA A 131 -9.77 -17.98 7.67
C ALA A 131 -9.45 -19.48 7.62
N LEU A 132 -10.48 -20.33 7.68
CA LEU A 132 -10.33 -21.77 7.56
C LEU A 132 -9.85 -22.18 6.17
N GLU A 133 -10.40 -21.55 5.12
CA GLU A 133 -9.94 -21.76 3.76
C GLU A 133 -8.48 -21.32 3.58
N LEU A 134 -8.10 -20.14 4.08
CA LEU A 134 -6.72 -19.64 4.01
C LEU A 134 -5.74 -20.59 4.71
N LEU A 135 -6.04 -20.96 5.96
CA LEU A 135 -5.25 -21.92 6.73
C LEU A 135 -5.13 -23.24 5.96
N SER A 136 -6.23 -23.68 5.34
CA SER A 136 -6.25 -24.94 4.62
C SER A 136 -5.36 -24.91 3.38
N TRP A 137 -5.38 -23.82 2.61
CA TRP A 137 -4.48 -23.66 1.48
C TRP A 137 -3.01 -23.67 1.91
N HIS A 138 -2.68 -23.07 3.05
CA HIS A 138 -1.31 -23.04 3.55
C HIS A 138 -0.83 -24.36 4.15
N ALA A 139 -1.66 -25.05 4.94
CA ALA A 139 -1.26 -26.26 5.65
C ALA A 139 -1.46 -27.55 4.85
N PHE A 140 -2.51 -27.63 4.03
CA PHE A 140 -2.93 -28.85 3.33
C PHE A 140 -2.89 -28.72 1.80
N GLY A 141 -2.68 -27.50 1.26
CA GLY A 141 -2.65 -27.27 -0.19
C GLY A 141 -4.01 -27.44 -0.88
N ASN A 142 -5.10 -27.33 -0.12
CA ASN A 142 -6.47 -27.47 -0.62
C ASN A 142 -7.41 -26.50 0.11
N HIS A 143 -8.60 -26.24 -0.45
CA HIS A 143 -9.59 -25.31 0.09
C HIS A 143 -10.25 -25.77 1.41
N CYS A 144 -10.15 -27.05 1.77
CA CYS A 144 -10.69 -27.58 3.02
C CYS A 144 -9.69 -28.52 3.72
N PRO A 145 -9.62 -28.50 5.06
CA PRO A 145 -8.76 -29.41 5.81
C PRO A 145 -9.19 -30.86 5.62
N ASP A 146 -8.25 -31.80 5.75
CA ASP A 146 -8.62 -33.21 5.83
C ASP A 146 -9.53 -33.45 7.03
N LYS A 147 -10.47 -34.40 6.87
CA LYS A 147 -11.55 -34.64 7.84
C LYS A 147 -11.07 -34.83 9.28
N GLU A 148 -9.88 -35.42 9.46
CA GLU A 148 -9.28 -35.67 10.77
C GLU A 148 -8.73 -34.40 11.46
N TYR A 149 -8.43 -33.34 10.70
CA TYR A 149 -7.87 -32.09 11.21
C TYR A 149 -8.90 -30.94 11.30
N ILE A 150 -10.15 -31.14 10.87
CA ILE A 150 -11.17 -30.06 10.83
C ILE A 150 -11.33 -29.37 12.20
N GLU A 151 -11.47 -30.13 13.28
CA GLU A 151 -11.68 -29.56 14.62
C GLU A 151 -10.42 -28.84 15.14
N LEU A 152 -9.23 -29.36 14.81
CA LEU A 152 -7.97 -28.70 15.14
C LEU A 152 -7.81 -27.39 14.36
N ALA A 153 -8.12 -27.40 13.06
CA ALA A 153 -8.06 -26.23 12.19
C ALA A 153 -9.02 -25.13 12.66
N ARG A 154 -10.24 -25.50 13.09
CA ARG A 154 -11.18 -24.55 13.71
C ARG A 154 -10.63 -23.92 14.98
N GLY A 155 -9.98 -24.70 15.85
CA GLY A 155 -9.32 -24.18 17.04
C GLY A 155 -8.20 -23.19 16.73
N VAL A 156 -7.42 -23.44 15.67
CA VAL A 156 -6.38 -22.50 15.19
C VAL A 156 -7.02 -21.22 14.65
N VAL A 157 -8.08 -21.32 13.84
CA VAL A 157 -8.82 -20.17 13.29
C VAL A 157 -9.36 -19.27 14.40
N ASP A 158 -10.01 -19.86 15.41
CA ASP A 158 -10.55 -19.14 16.58
C ASP A 158 -9.42 -18.42 17.34
N TYR A 159 -8.29 -19.10 17.56
CA TYR A 159 -7.13 -18.51 18.23
C TYR A 159 -6.53 -17.33 17.45
N CYS A 160 -6.45 -17.43 16.12
CA CYS A 160 -5.87 -16.40 15.26
C CYS A 160 -6.80 -15.19 15.02
N GLY A 161 -8.09 -15.31 15.35
CA GLY A 161 -9.06 -14.20 15.33
C GLY A 161 -9.23 -13.54 13.96
N GLY A 162 -9.21 -14.35 12.89
CA GLY A 162 -9.42 -13.87 11.52
C GLY A 162 -8.32 -12.98 10.96
N LEU A 163 -7.12 -12.98 11.55
CA LEU A 163 -5.95 -12.25 11.04
C LEU A 163 -5.16 -13.11 10.03
N PRO A 164 -5.11 -12.75 8.73
CA PRO A 164 -4.39 -13.52 7.72
C PRO A 164 -2.93 -13.81 8.05
N LEU A 165 -2.22 -12.87 8.66
CA LEU A 165 -0.79 -13.06 8.96
C LEU A 165 -0.52 -14.08 10.09
N ALA A 166 -1.53 -14.40 10.91
CA ALA A 166 -1.40 -15.36 11.99
C ALA A 166 -1.73 -16.80 11.54
N LEU A 167 -2.32 -16.96 10.35
CA LEU A 167 -2.73 -18.23 9.74
C LEU A 167 -1.68 -18.65 8.69
#